data_AF-A0A2G9N941-F1
#
_entry.id   AF-A0A2G9N941-F1
#
_cell.length_a   1.000
_cell.length_b   1.000
_cell.length_c   1.000
_cell.angle_alpha   90.00
_cell.angle_beta   90.00
_cell.angle_gamma   90.00
#
_symmetry.space_group_name_H-M   'P 1'
#
loop_
_entity.id
_entity.type
_entity.pdbx_description
1 polymer ?
#
loop_
_entity_poly.entity_id
_entity_poly.type
_entity_poly.pdbx_seq_one_letter_code
_entity_poly.pdbx_strand_id
1 'polypeptide(L)'
;KIPFADKPIWAKKLGTHKTWRGIISAVVFGTIVFWLQKVAYVAGFKSLALIDYSDFSILLGFLLGSGAIFGDAMKSYYKRKADIKEGHPWPVFDQIDFVIGGLVFSWFVYVPAAEVALIVLVLSPLLHFLVSYSGYLLRLRKEKY
;
A
#
# COMPACT_ATOMS: atom_id res chain seq x y z
N LYS A 1 1.93 2.81 -26.35
CA LYS A 1 1.02 2.86 -25.17
C LYS A 1 0.24 1.56 -25.11
N ILE A 2 0.22 0.86 -23.97
CA ILE A 2 -0.52 -0.41 -23.82
C ILE A 2 -2.03 -0.08 -23.76
N PRO A 3 -2.86 -0.54 -24.72
CA PRO A 3 -4.22 -0.02 -24.95
C PRO A 3 -5.24 -0.32 -23.83
N PHE A 4 -4.95 -1.28 -22.95
CA PHE A 4 -5.84 -1.62 -21.83
C PHE A 4 -5.36 -1.09 -20.47
N ALA A 5 -4.14 -0.55 -20.39
CA ALA A 5 -3.51 -0.20 -19.12
C ALA A 5 -4.27 0.91 -18.38
N ASP A 6 -4.83 1.87 -19.12
CA ASP A 6 -5.63 2.96 -18.57
C ASP A 6 -7.09 2.55 -18.25
N LYS A 7 -7.52 1.35 -18.63
CA LYS A 7 -8.90 0.93 -18.40
C LYS A 7 -9.12 0.59 -16.93
N PRO A 8 -10.25 1.01 -16.34
CA PRO A 8 -10.62 0.60 -15.00
C PRO A 8 -10.86 -0.90 -14.96
N ILE A 9 -10.42 -1.57 -13.90
CA ILE A 9 -10.65 -3.01 -13.73
C ILE A 9 -12.13 -3.31 -13.49
N TRP A 10 -12.83 -2.44 -12.74
CA TRP A 10 -14.26 -2.57 -12.48
C TRP A 10 -14.89 -1.24 -12.08
N ALA A 11 -15.18 -0.38 -13.07
CA ALA A 11 -15.67 0.98 -12.84
C ALA A 11 -16.87 1.05 -11.88
N LYS A 12 -17.88 0.18 -12.09
CA LYS A 12 -19.13 0.19 -11.29
C LYS A 12 -18.89 -0.09 -9.80
N LYS A 13 -17.97 -0.99 -9.47
CA LYS A 13 -17.81 -1.48 -8.09
C LYS A 13 -16.55 -1.00 -7.39
N LEU A 14 -15.54 -0.53 -8.12
CA LEU A 14 -14.26 -0.10 -7.54
C LEU A 14 -13.94 1.37 -7.78
N GLY A 15 -14.68 2.01 -8.68
CA GLY A 15 -14.37 3.34 -9.18
C GLY A 15 -13.57 3.29 -10.49
N THR A 16 -13.56 4.41 -11.19
CA THR A 16 -12.83 4.62 -12.44
C THR A 16 -11.32 4.74 -12.25
N HIS A 17 -10.86 5.09 -11.04
CA HIS A 17 -9.43 5.28 -10.75
C HIS A 17 -8.64 3.98 -10.53
N LYS A 18 -9.30 2.82 -10.35
CA LYS A 18 -8.63 1.52 -10.20
C LYS A 18 -8.32 0.92 -11.57
N THR A 19 -7.18 1.28 -12.13
CA THR A 19 -6.76 0.88 -13.49
C THR A 19 -5.80 -0.30 -13.50
N TRP A 20 -5.74 -1.04 -14.62
CA TRP A 20 -4.76 -2.11 -14.80
C TRP A 20 -3.31 -1.62 -14.64
N ARG A 21 -2.99 -0.44 -15.18
CA ARG A 21 -1.68 0.19 -15.02
C ARG A 21 -1.37 0.42 -13.56
N GLY A 22 -2.30 1.03 -12.82
CA GLY A 22 -2.12 1.33 -11.40
C GLY A 22 -1.81 0.07 -10.60
N ILE A 23 -2.61 -0.97 -10.77
CA ILE A 23 -2.44 -2.25 -10.07
C ILE A 23 -1.10 -2.89 -10.38
N ILE A 24 -0.78 -3.08 -11.67
CA ILE A 24 0.48 -3.72 -12.08
C ILE A 24 1.67 -2.89 -11.59
N SER A 25 1.64 -1.58 -11.78
CA SER A 25 2.73 -0.69 -11.36
C SER A 25 2.95 -0.76 -9.85
N ALA A 26 1.90 -0.73 -9.05
CA ALA A 26 2.01 -0.75 -7.60
C ALA A 26 2.57 -2.08 -7.07
N VAL A 27 2.18 -3.21 -7.65
CA VAL A 27 2.77 -4.52 -7.30
C VAL A 27 4.25 -4.56 -7.65
N VAL A 28 4.62 -4.08 -8.85
CA VAL A 28 6.03 -4.01 -9.29
C VAL A 28 6.84 -3.10 -8.38
N PHE A 29 6.36 -1.89 -8.10
CA PHE A 29 7.04 -0.94 -7.22
C PHE A 29 7.14 -1.46 -5.78
N GLY A 30 6.09 -2.09 -5.25
CA GLY A 30 6.14 -2.73 -3.92
C GLY A 30 7.22 -3.82 -3.85
N THR A 31 7.33 -4.63 -4.90
CA THR A 31 8.37 -5.66 -5.03
C THR A 31 9.78 -5.04 -5.09
N ILE A 32 9.96 -3.98 -5.88
CA ILE A 32 11.24 -3.27 -5.99
C ILE A 32 11.63 -2.61 -4.66
N VAL A 33 10.68 -1.96 -3.98
CA VAL A 33 10.93 -1.33 -2.67
C VAL A 33 11.36 -2.38 -1.65
N PHE A 34 10.70 -3.53 -1.59
CA PHE A 34 11.13 -4.62 -0.72
C PHE A 34 12.53 -5.12 -1.05
N TRP A 35 12.84 -5.27 -2.34
CA TRP A 35 14.19 -5.64 -2.77
C TRP A 35 15.24 -4.60 -2.34
N LEU A 36 14.95 -3.30 -2.47
CA LEU A 36 15.82 -2.23 -1.99
C LEU A 36 16.00 -2.27 -0.47
N GLN A 37 14.94 -2.55 0.29
CA GLN A 37 15.03 -2.74 1.75
C GLN A 37 15.95 -3.92 2.11
N LYS A 38 15.85 -5.02 1.37
CA LYS A 38 16.75 -6.17 1.54
C LYS A 38 18.20 -5.81 1.22
N VAL A 39 18.45 -5.09 0.13
CA VAL A 39 19.81 -4.62 -0.23
C VAL A 39 20.36 -3.70 0.86
N ALA A 40 19.58 -2.74 1.35
CA ALA A 40 19.99 -1.85 2.43
C ALA A 40 20.29 -2.63 3.73
N TYR A 41 19.49 -3.64 4.07
CA TYR A 41 19.73 -4.49 5.22
C TYR A 41 21.09 -5.19 5.16
N VAL A 42 21.40 -5.81 4.01
CA VAL A 42 22.68 -6.49 3.77
C VAL A 42 23.85 -5.50 3.76
N ALA A 43 23.63 -4.27 3.29
CA ALA A 43 24.62 -3.20 3.31
C ALA A 43 24.91 -2.62 4.71
N GLY A 44 24.25 -3.12 5.76
CA GLY A 44 24.54 -2.77 7.15
C GLY A 44 23.51 -1.85 7.82
N PHE A 45 22.43 -1.46 7.14
CA PHE A 45 21.35 -0.64 7.72
C PHE A 45 20.40 -1.45 8.61
N LYS A 46 20.94 -2.37 9.42
CA LYS A 46 20.17 -3.30 10.25
C LYS A 46 19.40 -2.61 11.39
N SER A 47 19.93 -1.51 11.92
CA SER A 47 19.29 -0.74 13.00
C SER A 47 17.97 -0.09 12.62
N LEU A 48 17.72 0.09 11.31
CA LEU A 48 16.48 0.67 10.78
C LEU A 48 15.46 -0.40 10.35
N ALA A 49 15.85 -1.67 10.41
CA ALA A 49 15.04 -2.76 9.90
C ALA A 49 14.02 -3.24 10.95
N LEU A 50 12.77 -3.39 10.50
CA LEU A 50 11.69 -3.93 11.35
C LEU A 50 11.71 -5.47 11.43
N ILE A 51 12.32 -6.12 10.45
CA ILE A 51 12.43 -7.58 10.34
C ILE A 51 13.83 -7.93 9.82
N ASP A 52 14.25 -9.18 10.01
CA ASP A 52 15.43 -9.70 9.34
C ASP A 52 15.10 -9.99 7.86
N TYR A 53 15.70 -9.24 6.94
CA TYR A 53 15.45 -9.39 5.50
C TYR A 53 16.29 -10.51 4.85
N SER A 54 17.23 -11.14 5.58
CA SER A 54 18.20 -12.10 5.01
C SER A 54 17.50 -13.29 4.37
N ASP A 55 16.54 -13.86 5.08
CA ASP A 55 15.92 -15.14 4.75
C ASP A 55 14.68 -15.00 3.84
N PHE A 56 14.19 -13.78 3.62
CA PHE A 56 13.01 -13.58 2.79
C PHE A 56 13.35 -13.48 1.31
N SER A 57 12.65 -14.27 0.49
CA SER A 57 12.71 -14.13 -0.96
C SER A 57 11.94 -12.89 -1.42
N ILE A 58 12.17 -12.49 -2.68
CA ILE A 58 11.45 -11.37 -3.31
C ILE A 58 9.93 -11.59 -3.38
N LEU A 59 9.46 -12.84 -3.19
CA LEU A 59 8.05 -13.20 -3.10
C LEU A 59 7.34 -12.44 -1.97
N LEU A 60 8.00 -12.20 -0.84
CA LEU A 60 7.40 -11.42 0.25
C LEU A 60 7.09 -9.99 -0.21
N GLY A 61 8.00 -9.34 -0.95
CA GLY A 61 7.76 -8.03 -1.54
C GLY A 61 6.59 -8.01 -2.54
N PHE A 62 6.52 -9.04 -3.38
CA PHE A 62 5.39 -9.22 -4.30
C PHE A 62 4.06 -9.40 -3.57
N LEU A 63 4.03 -10.21 -2.51
CA LEU A 63 2.83 -10.45 -1.69
C LEU A 63 2.41 -9.20 -0.93
N LEU A 64 3.34 -8.47 -0.33
CA LEU A 64 3.06 -7.20 0.35
C LEU A 64 2.47 -6.16 -0.61
N GLY A 65 3.07 -5.98 -1.79
CA GLY A 65 2.55 -5.07 -2.82
C GLY A 65 1.19 -5.48 -3.36
N SER A 66 1.00 -6.78 -3.61
CA SER A 66 -0.28 -7.35 -4.07
C SER A 66 -1.38 -7.21 -3.01
N GLY A 67 -1.06 -7.54 -1.77
CA GLY A 67 -1.96 -7.41 -0.63
C GLY A 67 -2.37 -5.97 -0.38
N ALA A 68 -1.42 -5.03 -0.44
CA ALA A 68 -1.72 -3.61 -0.28
C ALA A 68 -2.76 -3.10 -1.29
N ILE A 69 -2.58 -3.46 -2.56
CA ILE A 69 -3.52 -3.07 -3.63
C ILE A 69 -4.83 -3.83 -3.56
N PHE A 70 -4.80 -5.09 -3.14
CA PHE A 70 -6.02 -5.85 -2.87
C PHE A 70 -6.84 -5.23 -1.74
N GLY A 71 -6.19 -4.84 -0.63
CA GLY A 71 -6.82 -4.17 0.50
C GLY A 71 -7.50 -2.87 0.09
N ASP A 72 -6.79 -2.01 -0.64
CA ASP A 72 -7.35 -0.76 -1.18
C ASP A 72 -8.50 -1.00 -2.17
N ALA A 73 -8.43 -2.04 -3.01
CA ALA A 73 -9.53 -2.43 -3.88
C ALA A 73 -10.76 -2.91 -3.08
N MET A 74 -10.56 -3.76 -2.06
CA MET A 74 -11.63 -4.22 -1.17
C MET A 74 -12.29 -3.04 -0.45
N LYS A 75 -11.50 -2.11 0.08
CA LYS A 75 -12.04 -0.90 0.67
C LYS A 75 -12.82 -0.06 -0.35
N SER A 76 -12.32 0.12 -1.57
CA SER A 76 -13.05 0.80 -2.65
C SER A 76 -14.40 0.16 -2.93
N TYR A 77 -14.47 -1.18 -2.90
CA TYR A 77 -15.71 -1.95 -3.05
C TYR A 77 -16.69 -1.68 -1.91
N TYR A 78 -16.23 -1.71 -0.66
CA TYR A 78 -17.08 -1.41 0.49
C TYR A 78 -17.52 0.06 0.54
N LYS A 79 -16.71 1.01 0.05
CA LYS A 79 -17.14 2.41 -0.13
C LYS A 79 -18.38 2.51 -1.02
N ARG A 80 -18.41 1.76 -2.13
CA ARG A 80 -19.57 1.75 -3.04
C ARG A 80 -20.82 1.18 -2.37
N LYS A 81 -20.66 0.19 -1.50
CA LYS A 81 -21.76 -0.41 -0.73
C LYS A 81 -22.30 0.52 0.36
N ALA A 82 -21.47 1.39 0.89
CA ALA A 82 -21.83 2.41 1.88
C ALA A 82 -22.30 3.73 1.24
N ASP A 83 -22.64 3.73 -0.05
CA ASP A 83 -23.06 4.92 -0.82
C ASP A 83 -22.06 6.10 -0.82
N ILE A 84 -20.80 5.85 -0.47
CA ILE A 84 -19.73 6.84 -0.52
C ILE A 84 -19.31 6.98 -1.99
N LYS A 85 -19.35 8.20 -2.55
CA LYS A 85 -18.98 8.49 -3.95
C LYS A 85 -17.46 8.38 -4.21
N GLU A 86 -17.06 8.26 -5.47
CA GLU A 86 -15.64 8.14 -5.83
C GLU A 86 -14.95 9.48 -5.51
N GLY A 87 -13.70 9.42 -5.05
CA GLY A 87 -12.97 10.62 -4.62
C GLY A 87 -13.36 11.15 -3.23
N HIS A 88 -14.47 10.72 -2.64
CA HIS A 88 -14.82 11.12 -1.27
C HIS A 88 -13.99 10.35 -0.24
N PRO A 89 -13.51 11.00 0.84
CA PRO A 89 -12.75 10.34 1.88
C PRO A 89 -13.61 9.36 2.70
N TRP A 90 -13.00 8.27 3.13
CA TRP A 90 -13.52 7.37 4.16
C TRP A 90 -12.47 7.25 5.27
N PRO A 91 -12.50 8.17 6.24
CA PRO A 91 -11.48 8.26 7.29
C PRO A 91 -11.28 6.93 8.02
N VAL A 92 -10.06 6.73 8.54
CA VAL A 92 -9.59 5.46 9.13
C VAL A 92 -9.40 4.36 8.08
N PHE A 93 -10.46 3.96 7.36
CA PHE A 93 -10.41 2.86 6.40
C PHE A 93 -9.45 3.13 5.24
N ASP A 94 -9.43 4.35 4.70
CA ASP A 94 -8.48 4.76 3.65
C ASP A 94 -7.00 4.77 4.10
N GLN A 95 -6.72 4.67 5.41
CA GLN A 95 -5.36 4.70 5.95
C GLN A 95 -4.84 3.31 6.38
N ILE A 96 -5.74 2.39 6.71
CA ILE A 96 -5.38 1.06 7.23
C ILE A 96 -5.60 -0.06 6.21
N ASP A 97 -6.39 0.17 5.15
CA ASP A 97 -6.79 -0.84 4.17
C ASP A 97 -5.60 -1.54 3.51
N PHE A 98 -4.62 -0.78 3.03
CA PHE A 98 -3.44 -1.30 2.37
C PHE A 98 -2.51 -2.03 3.36
N VAL A 99 -2.45 -1.57 4.62
CA VAL A 99 -1.65 -2.22 5.67
C VAL A 99 -2.23 -3.59 5.97
N ILE A 100 -3.53 -3.64 6.24
CA ILE A 100 -4.24 -4.89 6.52
C ILE A 100 -4.12 -5.85 5.34
N GLY A 101 -4.32 -5.36 4.11
CA GLY A 101 -4.17 -6.16 2.91
C GLY A 101 -2.76 -6.75 2.76
N GLY A 102 -1.73 -5.94 2.98
CA GLY A 102 -0.33 -6.38 2.96
C GLY A 102 -0.03 -7.44 4.02
N LEU A 103 -0.46 -7.23 5.27
CA LEU A 103 -0.28 -8.19 6.36
C LEU A 103 -0.99 -9.52 6.09
N VAL A 104 -2.23 -9.48 5.60
CA VAL A 104 -2.99 -10.71 5.25
C VAL A 104 -2.28 -11.50 4.16
N PHE A 105 -1.74 -10.84 3.14
CA PHE A 105 -1.01 -11.53 2.06
C PHE A 105 0.38 -11.98 2.50
N SER A 106 1.02 -11.28 3.45
CA SER A 106 2.33 -11.73 3.94
C SER A 106 2.21 -13.10 4.59
N TRP A 107 1.09 -13.41 5.25
CA TRP A 107 0.87 -14.68 5.97
C TRP A 107 1.04 -15.94 5.12
N PHE A 108 0.97 -15.85 3.79
CA PHE A 108 1.28 -16.99 2.92
C PHE A 108 2.72 -17.48 3.04
N VAL A 109 3.65 -16.60 3.44
CA VAL A 109 5.09 -16.91 3.54
C VAL A 109 5.73 -16.42 4.84
N TYR A 110 5.08 -15.49 5.54
CA TYR A 110 5.58 -14.84 6.73
C TYR A 110 4.44 -14.26 7.56
N VAL A 111 4.33 -14.71 8.82
CA VAL A 111 3.45 -14.09 9.81
C VAL A 111 4.27 -13.09 10.62
N PRO A 112 4.04 -11.76 10.47
CA PRO A 112 4.76 -10.76 11.23
C PRO A 112 4.48 -10.90 12.72
N ALA A 113 5.50 -10.64 13.54
CA ALA A 113 5.31 -10.51 14.98
C ALA A 113 4.27 -9.42 15.28
N ALA A 114 3.50 -9.59 16.36
CA ALA A 114 2.40 -8.68 16.70
C ALA A 114 2.89 -7.24 16.87
N GLU A 115 4.11 -7.06 17.38
CA GLU A 115 4.79 -5.79 17.55
C GLU A 115 5.07 -5.12 16.20
N VAL A 116 5.55 -5.87 15.21
CA VAL A 116 5.80 -5.37 13.85
C VAL A 116 4.48 -4.95 13.19
N ALA A 117 3.44 -5.78 13.31
CA ALA A 117 2.12 -5.45 12.77
C ALA A 117 1.55 -4.18 13.41
N LEU A 118 1.67 -4.04 14.73
CA LEU A 118 1.23 -2.86 15.46
C LEU A 118 2.02 -1.60 15.05
N ILE A 119 3.35 -1.71 14.93
CA ILE A 119 4.22 -0.61 14.48
C ILE A 119 3.77 -0.13 13.10
N VAL A 120 3.56 -1.01 12.13
CA VAL A 120 3.13 -0.62 10.78
C VAL A 120 1.73 -0.01 10.81
N LEU A 121 0.79 -0.60 11.55
CA LEU A 121 -0.58 -0.06 11.67
C LEU A 121 -0.62 1.35 12.26
N VAL A 122 0.29 1.69 13.19
CA VAL A 122 0.37 3.03 13.79
C VAL A 122 1.20 3.98 12.94
N LEU A 123 2.34 3.53 12.41
CA LEU A 123 3.22 4.39 11.62
C LEU A 123 2.64 4.74 10.25
N SER A 124 1.90 3.84 9.60
CA SER A 124 1.30 4.11 8.29
C SER A 124 0.38 5.35 8.25
N PRO A 125 -0.62 5.52 9.13
CA PRO A 125 -1.45 6.72 9.15
C PRO A 125 -0.66 7.98 9.52
N LEU A 126 0.33 7.87 10.42
CA LEU A 126 1.21 8.99 10.78
C LEU A 126 2.05 9.45 9.58
N LEU A 127 2.68 8.51 8.87
CA LEU A 127 3.45 8.79 7.66
C LEU A 127 2.56 9.34 6.56
N HIS A 128 1.33 8.84 6.41
CA HIS A 128 0.37 9.38 5.45
C HIS A 128 0.09 10.85 5.73
N PHE A 129 -0.19 11.20 6.99
CA PHE A 129 -0.39 12.59 7.41
C PHE A 129 0.84 13.45 7.14
N LEU A 130 2.04 12.99 7.51
CA LEU A 130 3.28 13.74 7.31
C LEU A 130 3.57 14.01 5.83
N VAL A 131 3.37 13.00 4.97
CA VAL A 131 3.58 13.12 3.52
C VAL A 131 2.54 14.07 2.90
N SER A 132 1.26 13.94 3.27
CA SER A 132 0.20 14.83 2.79
C SER A 132 0.45 16.27 3.21
N TYR A 133 0.82 16.49 4.48
CA TYR A 133 1.13 17.83 5.00
C TYR A 133 2.37 18.44 4.34
N SER A 134 3.43 17.65 4.13
CA SER A 134 4.62 18.11 3.40
C SER A 134 4.29 18.50 1.96
N GLY A 135 3.43 17.73 1.29
CA GLY A 135 2.94 18.06 -0.06
C GLY A 135 2.14 19.37 -0.12
N TYR A 136 1.36 19.67 0.93
CA TYR A 136 0.67 20.95 1.08
C TYR A 136 1.65 22.12 1.26
N LEU A 137 2.64 21.98 2.16
CA LEU A 137 3.66 23.02 2.39
C LEU A 137 4.47 23.34 1.13
N LEU A 138 4.80 22.32 0.33
CA LEU A 138 5.50 22.46 -0.94
C LEU A 138 4.60 22.94 -2.09
N ARG A 139 3.32 23.25 -1.82
CA ARG A 139 2.30 23.64 -2.83
C ARG A 139 2.08 22.62 -3.94
N LEU A 140 2.47 21.36 -3.71
CA LEU A 140 2.21 20.23 -4.61
C LEU A 140 0.77 19.73 -4.46
N ARG A 141 0.13 20.03 -3.32
CA ARG A 141 -1.29 19.75 -3.06
C ARG A 141 -2.02 21.01 -2.61
N LYS A 142 -3.29 21.13 -3.00
CA LYS A 142 -4.18 22.23 -2.60
C LYS A 142 -4.82 21.98 -1.22
N GLU A 143 -5.00 20.72 -0.86
CA GLU A 143 -5.66 20.28 0.37
C GLU A 143 -4.62 19.81 1.39
N LYS A 144 -4.92 20.07 2.68
CA LYS A 144 -4.02 19.77 3.80
C LYS A 144 -4.05 18.28 4.19
N TYR A 145 -5.14 17.59 3.89
CA TYR A 145 -5.42 16.19 4.24
C TYR A 145 -6.06 15.46 3.07
#